data_AF-A0A3B8HTF0-F1
#
_entry.id   AF-A0A3B8HTF0-F1
#
_cell.length_a   1.000
_cell.length_b   1.000
_cell.length_c   1.000
_cell.angle_alpha   90.00
_cell.angle_beta   90.00
_cell.angle_gamma   90.00
#
_symmetry.space_group_name_H-M   'P 1'
#
loop_
_entity.id
_entity.type
_entity.pdbx_description
1 polymer ?
#
loop_
_entity_poly.entity_id
_entity_poly.type
_entity_poly.pdbx_seq_one_letter_code
_entity_poly.pdbx_strand_id
1 'polypeptide(L)'
;MTVLSEIVRNVLVIVLIASFLELMLPEGTLRPFVRFAIGLFILIAVLSPLAGILFSDRSINIEWWDMKINPAQQEQILQQGEKINAQIWHLDQETLADKVAGQIGAVALLVPGVEDVEAHVVLDESGSVESVQLLVRSQAVSVDEEAGRVGIFREAESVSFEEQEAIRNKLSAIIKNLYGFEHTAIEIEFQGG
;
A
#
# COMPACT_ATOMS: atom_id res chain seq x y z
N MET A 1 -40.66 -35.29 -11.25
CA MET A 1 -40.82 -36.47 -10.37
C MET A 1 -39.49 -36.92 -9.74
N THR A 2 -38.35 -36.82 -10.41
CA THR A 2 -37.03 -37.26 -9.88
C THR A 2 -36.48 -36.36 -8.77
N VAL A 3 -36.54 -35.03 -8.93
CA VAL A 3 -36.02 -34.03 -7.95
C VAL A 3 -36.69 -34.16 -6.59
N LEU A 4 -38.02 -34.32 -6.55
CA LEU A 4 -38.75 -34.48 -5.30
C LEU A 4 -38.36 -35.79 -4.58
N SER A 5 -38.20 -36.87 -5.33
CA SER A 5 -37.78 -38.15 -4.77
C SER A 5 -36.36 -38.10 -4.20
N GLU A 6 -35.46 -37.34 -4.82
CA GLU A 6 -34.09 -37.14 -4.36
C GLU A 6 -34.04 -36.32 -3.07
N ILE A 7 -34.81 -35.24 -2.98
CA ILE A 7 -34.90 -34.42 -1.76
C ILE A 7 -35.45 -35.25 -0.61
N VAL A 8 -36.57 -35.97 -0.84
CA VAL A 8 -37.17 -36.82 0.20
C VAL A 8 -36.18 -37.88 0.66
N ARG A 9 -35.42 -38.49 -0.27
CA ARG A 9 -34.38 -39.47 0.08
C ARG A 9 -33.27 -38.85 0.93
N ASN A 10 -32.77 -37.67 0.56
CA ASN A 10 -31.70 -37.00 1.29
C ASN A 10 -32.15 -36.56 2.68
N VAL A 11 -33.36 -35.99 2.80
CA VAL A 11 -33.97 -35.63 4.08
C VAL A 11 -34.17 -36.87 4.95
N LEU A 12 -34.66 -37.98 4.38
CA LEU A 12 -34.84 -39.23 5.12
C LEU A 12 -33.52 -39.74 5.71
N VAL A 13 -32.43 -39.71 4.93
CA VAL A 13 -31.09 -40.11 5.38
C VAL A 13 -30.61 -39.23 6.54
N ILE A 14 -30.78 -37.90 6.44
CA ILE A 14 -30.41 -36.97 7.50
C ILE A 14 -31.19 -37.26 8.79
N VAL A 15 -32.51 -37.47 8.68
CA VAL A 15 -33.38 -37.76 9.84
C VAL A 15 -33.01 -39.09 10.49
N LEU A 16 -32.67 -40.12 9.71
CA LEU A 16 -32.22 -41.42 10.22
C LEU A 16 -30.90 -41.30 10.99
N ILE A 17 -29.91 -40.59 10.42
CA ILE A 17 -28.62 -40.36 11.07
C ILE A 17 -28.81 -39.55 12.35
N ALA A 18 -29.61 -38.49 12.31
CA ALA A 18 -29.90 -37.67 13.47
C ALA A 18 -30.59 -38.46 14.60
N SER A 19 -31.52 -39.33 14.25
CA SER A 19 -32.18 -40.22 15.21
C SER A 19 -31.17 -41.16 15.88
N PHE A 20 -30.20 -41.67 15.13
CA PHE A 20 -29.11 -42.47 15.69
C PHE A 20 -28.19 -41.64 16.60
N LEU A 21 -27.84 -40.41 16.21
CA LEU A 21 -27.05 -39.49 17.04
C LEU A 21 -27.76 -39.14 18.35
N GLU A 22 -29.08 -39.00 18.34
CA GLU A 22 -29.89 -38.78 19.53
C GLU A 22 -29.86 -39.98 20.49
N LEU A 23 -29.79 -41.20 19.96
CA LEU A 23 -29.64 -42.43 20.76
C LEU A 23 -28.23 -42.61 21.32
N MET A 24 -27.20 -42.12 20.60
CA MET A 24 -25.81 -42.14 21.06
C MET A 24 -25.53 -41.11 22.16
N LEU A 25 -26.43 -40.13 22.35
CA LEU A 25 -26.26 -39.06 23.32
C LEU A 25 -26.49 -39.59 24.75
N PRO A 26 -25.45 -39.61 25.61
CA PRO A 26 -25.59 -40.06 26.99
C PRO A 26 -26.54 -39.15 27.80
N GLU A 27 -27.15 -39.74 28.81
CA GLU A 27 -27.98 -39.01 29.78
C GLU A 27 -27.11 -38.01 30.57
N GLY A 28 -27.56 -36.76 30.67
CA GLY A 28 -26.82 -35.72 31.38
C GLY A 28 -27.36 -34.31 31.17
N THR A 29 -26.76 -33.35 31.89
CA THR A 29 -27.15 -31.93 31.84
C THR A 29 -26.92 -31.29 30.47
N LEU A 30 -26.01 -31.84 29.66
CA LEU A 30 -25.71 -31.36 28.31
C LEU A 30 -26.65 -31.92 27.23
N ARG A 31 -27.42 -32.97 27.54
CA ARG A 31 -28.31 -33.64 26.57
C ARG A 31 -29.29 -32.67 25.88
N PRO A 32 -29.96 -31.74 26.58
CA PRO A 32 -30.85 -30.78 25.94
C PRO A 32 -30.14 -29.83 24.97
N PHE A 33 -28.91 -29.41 25.30
CA PHE A 33 -28.11 -28.50 24.47
C PHE A 33 -27.61 -29.18 23.20
N VAL A 34 -27.14 -30.43 23.30
CA VAL A 34 -26.72 -31.21 22.14
C VAL A 34 -27.91 -31.55 21.24
N ARG A 35 -29.06 -31.88 21.83
CA ARG A 35 -30.31 -32.09 21.08
C ARG A 35 -30.75 -30.84 20.31
N PHE A 36 -30.62 -29.66 20.93
CA PHE A 36 -30.88 -28.39 20.28
C PHE A 36 -29.93 -28.14 19.09
N ALA A 37 -28.63 -28.36 19.29
CA ALA A 37 -27.63 -28.21 18.22
C ALA A 37 -27.87 -29.18 17.05
N ILE A 38 -28.18 -30.45 17.34
CA ILE A 38 -28.54 -31.45 16.32
C ILE A 38 -29.82 -31.02 15.58
N GLY A 39 -30.85 -30.56 16.29
CA GLY A 39 -32.09 -30.07 15.67
C GLY A 39 -31.85 -28.86 14.75
N LEU A 40 -31.00 -27.92 15.15
CA LEU A 40 -30.59 -26.80 14.32
C LEU A 40 -29.81 -27.25 13.08
N PHE A 41 -28.92 -28.23 13.23
CA PHE A 41 -28.17 -28.80 12.11
C PHE A 41 -29.10 -29.49 11.10
N ILE A 42 -30.08 -30.27 11.56
CA ILE A 42 -31.11 -30.87 10.70
C ILE A 42 -31.89 -29.77 9.97
N LEU A 43 -32.31 -28.72 10.68
CA LEU A 43 -33.04 -27.60 10.07
C LEU A 43 -32.25 -26.98 8.91
N ILE A 44 -30.96 -26.69 9.12
CA ILE A 44 -30.07 -26.14 8.08
C ILE A 44 -29.93 -27.11 6.91
N ALA A 45 -29.73 -28.40 7.20
CA ALA A 45 -29.55 -29.44 6.18
C ALA A 45 -30.81 -29.64 5.31
N VAL A 46 -32.01 -29.47 5.89
CA VAL A 46 -33.29 -29.51 5.16
C VAL A 46 -33.56 -28.20 4.40
N LEU A 47 -33.16 -27.05 4.95
CA LEU A 47 -33.31 -25.75 4.30
C LEU A 47 -32.50 -25.63 3.00
N SER A 48 -31.33 -26.27 2.92
CA SER A 48 -30.47 -26.25 1.73
C SER A 48 -31.18 -26.68 0.42
N PRO A 49 -31.80 -27.88 0.32
CA PRO A 49 -32.54 -28.28 -0.87
C PRO A 49 -33.80 -27.45 -1.13
N LEU A 50 -34.46 -26.94 -0.07
CA LEU A 50 -35.60 -26.03 -0.20
C LEU A 50 -35.19 -24.70 -0.84
N ALA A 51 -34.04 -24.15 -0.44
CA ALA A 51 -33.47 -22.95 -1.02
C ALA A 51 -33.11 -23.16 -2.49
N GLY A 52 -32.54 -24.31 -2.86
CA GLY A 52 -32.24 -24.65 -4.25
C GLY A 52 -33.48 -24.61 -5.17
N ILE A 53 -34.67 -24.95 -4.66
CA ILE A 53 -35.94 -24.88 -5.42
C ILE A 53 -36.47 -23.44 -5.47
N LEU A 54 -36.50 -22.74 -4.33
CA LEU A 54 -37.08 -21.39 -4.24
C LEU A 54 -36.25 -20.34 -4.98
N PHE A 55 -34.95 -20.58 -5.07
CA PHE A 55 -33.99 -19.69 -5.70
C PHE A 55 -33.39 -20.30 -6.98
N SER A 56 -34.06 -21.25 -7.65
CA SER A 56 -33.52 -21.87 -8.88
C SER A 56 -33.13 -20.86 -9.99
N ASP A 57 -33.71 -19.65 -9.98
CA ASP A 57 -33.46 -18.58 -10.96
C ASP A 57 -32.50 -17.48 -10.44
N ARG A 58 -32.14 -17.52 -9.16
CA ARG A 58 -31.11 -16.69 -8.56
C ARG A 58 -30.15 -17.63 -7.89
N SER A 59 -28.99 -17.87 -8.49
CA SER A 59 -27.89 -18.58 -7.84
C SER A 59 -27.51 -17.86 -6.54
N ILE A 60 -28.26 -18.11 -5.46
CA ILE A 60 -27.81 -17.93 -4.10
C ILE A 60 -26.81 -19.08 -3.95
N ASN A 61 -25.63 -18.83 -4.52
CA ASN A 61 -24.49 -19.70 -4.38
C ASN A 61 -24.15 -19.64 -2.90
N ILE A 62 -24.66 -20.64 -2.21
CA ILE A 62 -24.22 -21.06 -0.90
C ILE A 62 -22.74 -21.52 -0.95
N GLU A 63 -22.03 -21.28 -2.05
CA GLU A 63 -20.59 -21.45 -2.25
C GLU A 63 -19.74 -20.24 -1.78
N TRP A 64 -20.34 -19.14 -1.33
CA TRP A 64 -19.64 -18.06 -0.60
C TRP A 64 -18.75 -18.54 0.57
N TRP A 65 -19.03 -19.70 1.17
CA TRP A 65 -18.17 -20.31 2.20
C TRP A 65 -17.11 -21.28 1.65
N ASP A 66 -17.25 -21.74 0.40
CA ASP A 66 -16.35 -22.68 -0.29
C ASP A 66 -15.78 -22.00 -1.54
N MET A 67 -15.29 -20.77 -1.37
CA MET A 67 -14.57 -20.06 -2.43
C MET A 67 -13.22 -20.76 -2.65
N LYS A 68 -13.25 -21.92 -3.32
CA LYS A 68 -12.08 -22.51 -3.94
C LYS A 68 -11.70 -21.59 -5.08
N ILE A 69 -10.77 -20.69 -4.80
CA ILE A 69 -10.18 -19.80 -5.81
C ILE A 69 -9.77 -20.69 -6.98
N ASN A 70 -10.42 -20.50 -8.12
CA ASN A 70 -10.08 -21.23 -9.32
C ASN A 70 -8.65 -20.81 -9.73
N PRO A 71 -7.68 -21.74 -9.79
CA PRO A 71 -6.29 -21.38 -10.09
C PRO A 71 -6.15 -20.66 -11.45
N ALA A 72 -7.04 -20.92 -12.41
CA ALA A 72 -7.06 -20.20 -13.68
C ALA A 72 -7.49 -18.73 -13.52
N GLN A 73 -8.43 -18.43 -12.62
CA GLN A 73 -8.84 -17.05 -12.33
C GLN A 73 -7.74 -16.28 -11.59
N GLN A 74 -7.01 -16.95 -10.69
CA GLN A 74 -5.86 -16.35 -10.01
C GLN A 74 -4.77 -15.95 -11.00
N GLU A 75 -4.41 -16.82 -11.93
CA GLU A 75 -3.42 -16.54 -12.97
C GLU A 75 -3.84 -15.35 -13.85
N GLN A 76 -5.12 -15.30 -14.25
CA GLN A 76 -5.64 -14.16 -15.02
C GLN A 76 -5.59 -12.84 -14.25
N ILE A 77 -5.90 -12.85 -12.95
CA ILE A 77 -5.83 -11.67 -12.10
C ILE A 77 -4.37 -11.19 -11.96
N LEU A 78 -3.41 -12.10 -11.78
CA LEU A 78 -1.99 -11.78 -11.71
C LEU A 78 -1.51 -11.14 -13.02
N GLN A 79 -1.80 -11.75 -14.16
CA GLN A 79 -1.43 -11.21 -15.48
C GLN A 79 -2.07 -9.84 -15.76
N GLN A 80 -3.31 -9.64 -15.31
CA GLN A 80 -3.98 -8.35 -15.44
C GLN A 80 -3.36 -7.30 -14.52
N GLY A 81 -2.95 -7.69 -13.30
CA GLY A 81 -2.21 -6.85 -12.38
C GLY A 81 -0.85 -6.40 -12.95
N GLU A 82 -0.09 -7.33 -13.54
CA GLU A 82 1.20 -7.00 -14.19
C GLU A 82 1.03 -6.03 -15.36
N LYS A 83 -0.01 -6.20 -16.18
CA LYS A 83 -0.30 -5.27 -17.28
C LYS A 83 -0.68 -3.88 -16.78
N ILE A 84 -1.50 -3.79 -15.74
CA ILE A 84 -1.87 -2.50 -15.13
C ILE A 84 -0.63 -1.83 -14.57
N ASN A 85 0.21 -2.58 -13.86
CA ASN A 85 1.47 -2.08 -13.32
C ASN A 85 2.35 -1.52 -14.45
N ALA A 86 2.59 -2.29 -15.51
CA ALA A 86 3.37 -1.84 -16.67
C ALA A 86 2.78 -0.59 -17.34
N GLN A 87 1.45 -0.50 -17.46
CA GLN A 87 0.77 0.67 -18.02
C GLN A 87 0.92 1.93 -17.15
N ILE A 88 0.83 1.78 -15.83
CA ILE A 88 1.06 2.88 -14.88
C ILE A 88 2.49 3.40 -15.02
N TRP A 89 3.47 2.50 -15.13
CA TRP A 89 4.88 2.90 -15.26
C TRP A 89 5.17 3.67 -16.55
N HIS A 90 4.62 3.23 -17.68
CA HIS A 90 4.85 3.93 -18.96
C HIS A 90 4.15 5.28 -19.08
N LEU A 91 3.07 5.52 -18.34
CA LEU A 91 2.24 6.71 -18.52
C LEU A 91 2.67 7.89 -17.64
N ASP A 92 3.43 7.65 -16.55
CA ASP A 92 3.54 8.66 -15.49
C ASP A 92 4.92 8.77 -14.82
N GLN A 93 6.00 8.21 -15.41
CA GLN A 93 7.35 8.32 -14.83
C GLN A 93 7.83 9.77 -14.65
N GLU A 94 7.63 10.62 -15.65
CA GLU A 94 8.02 12.04 -15.60
C GLU A 94 7.22 12.79 -14.54
N THR A 95 5.90 12.63 -14.50
CA THR A 95 5.02 13.18 -13.46
C THR A 95 5.41 12.72 -12.05
N LEU A 96 5.83 11.46 -11.91
CA LEU A 96 6.24 10.89 -10.64
C LEU A 96 7.60 11.46 -10.20
N ALA A 97 8.55 11.55 -11.12
CA ALA A 97 9.86 12.18 -10.89
C ALA A 97 9.69 13.65 -10.48
N ASP A 98 8.84 14.41 -11.16
CA ASP A 98 8.55 15.81 -10.84
C ASP A 98 7.94 15.99 -9.45
N LYS A 99 7.02 15.09 -9.05
CA LYS A 99 6.42 15.12 -7.70
C LYS A 99 7.45 14.81 -6.62
N VAL A 100 8.33 13.83 -6.85
CA VAL A 100 9.39 13.48 -5.90
C VAL A 100 10.41 14.62 -5.82
N ALA A 101 10.81 15.20 -6.96
CA ALA A 101 11.68 16.37 -7.04
C ALA A 101 11.10 17.55 -6.24
N GLY A 102 9.81 17.87 -6.43
CA GLY A 102 9.14 18.92 -5.66
C GLY A 102 9.11 18.67 -4.15
N GLN A 103 8.92 17.42 -3.72
CA GLN A 103 8.95 17.05 -2.30
C GLN A 103 10.36 17.14 -1.71
N ILE A 104 11.39 16.68 -2.44
CA ILE A 104 12.79 16.83 -2.02
C ILE A 104 13.17 18.31 -1.94
N GLY A 105 12.76 19.11 -2.93
CA GLY A 105 12.99 20.55 -2.94
C GLY A 105 12.39 21.23 -1.72
N ALA A 106 11.11 20.95 -1.41
CA ALA A 106 10.44 21.51 -0.24
C ALA A 106 11.14 21.16 1.09
N VAL A 107 11.67 19.94 1.22
CA VAL A 107 12.45 19.52 2.39
C VAL A 107 13.80 20.23 2.45
N ALA A 108 14.46 20.39 1.30
CA ALA A 108 15.76 21.06 1.21
C ALA A 108 15.68 22.57 1.51
N LEU A 109 14.59 23.26 1.15
CA LEU A 109 14.33 24.65 1.57
C LEU A 109 14.21 24.83 3.09
N LEU A 110 13.89 23.77 3.85
CA LEU A 110 13.83 23.84 5.32
C LEU A 110 15.22 23.87 5.97
N VAL A 111 16.30 23.66 5.20
CA VAL A 111 17.67 23.70 5.70
C VAL A 111 18.13 25.15 5.87
N PRO A 112 18.54 25.59 7.08
CA PRO A 112 19.03 26.94 7.30
C PRO A 112 20.23 27.28 6.41
N GLY A 113 20.15 28.39 5.67
CA GLY A 113 21.17 28.83 4.71
C GLY A 113 20.87 28.52 3.24
N VAL A 114 19.76 27.84 2.94
CA VAL A 114 19.24 27.61 1.59
C VAL A 114 18.19 28.68 1.26
N GLU A 115 18.46 29.48 0.22
CA GLU A 115 17.53 30.50 -0.28
C GLU A 115 16.59 29.93 -1.36
N ASP A 116 17.13 29.11 -2.25
CA ASP A 116 16.41 28.50 -3.35
C ASP A 116 17.02 27.13 -3.69
N VAL A 117 16.19 26.21 -4.18
CA VAL A 117 16.64 24.86 -4.54
C VAL A 117 15.88 24.35 -5.75
N GLU A 118 16.63 23.87 -6.73
CA GLU A 118 16.09 23.14 -7.87
C GLU A 118 16.51 21.66 -7.74
N ALA A 119 15.52 20.77 -7.74
CA ALA A 119 15.74 19.34 -7.61
C ALA A 119 15.43 18.64 -8.92
N HIS A 120 16.31 17.76 -9.35
CA HIS A 120 16.07 16.82 -10.45
C HIS A 120 16.23 15.39 -9.93
N VAL A 121 15.29 14.53 -10.29
CA VAL A 121 15.22 13.15 -9.79
C VAL A 121 15.16 12.22 -10.99
N VAL A 122 16.04 11.23 -11.01
CA VAL A 122 16.01 10.14 -11.99
C VAL A 122 15.53 8.87 -11.28
N LEU A 123 14.49 8.26 -11.83
CA LEU A 123 13.90 7.02 -11.35
C LEU A 123 14.36 5.85 -12.24
N ASP A 124 14.60 4.69 -11.62
CA ASP A 124 14.89 3.45 -12.35
C ASP A 124 13.62 2.77 -12.90
N GLU A 125 13.79 1.66 -13.63
CA GLU A 125 12.68 0.87 -14.19
C GLU A 125 11.72 0.30 -13.12
N SER A 126 12.14 0.27 -11.85
CA SER A 126 11.33 -0.19 -10.70
C SER A 126 10.59 0.95 -9.99
N GLY A 127 10.82 2.21 -10.39
CA GLY A 127 10.28 3.40 -9.73
C GLY A 127 11.04 3.81 -8.47
N SER A 128 12.23 3.24 -8.24
CA SER A 128 13.12 3.63 -7.15
C SER A 128 14.00 4.81 -7.58
N VAL A 129 14.38 5.67 -6.64
CA VAL A 129 15.23 6.83 -6.93
C VAL A 129 16.68 6.38 -7.17
N GLU A 130 17.14 6.50 -8.41
CA GLU A 130 18.49 6.14 -8.85
C GLU A 130 19.48 7.26 -8.53
N SER A 131 19.12 8.51 -8.84
CA SER A 131 19.94 9.68 -8.52
C SER A 131 19.09 10.92 -8.24
N VAL A 132 19.65 11.79 -7.41
CA VAL A 132 19.06 13.09 -7.08
C VAL A 132 20.13 14.16 -7.29
N GLN A 133 19.82 15.13 -8.15
CA GLN A 133 20.63 16.31 -8.39
C GLN A 133 19.97 17.51 -7.74
N LEU A 134 20.72 18.26 -6.93
CA LEU A 134 20.25 19.46 -6.26
C LEU A 134 21.10 20.65 -6.65
N LEU A 135 20.48 21.65 -7.24
CA LEU A 135 21.07 22.94 -7.50
C LEU A 135 20.65 23.91 -6.40
N VAL A 136 21.58 24.33 -5.56
CA VAL A 136 21.30 25.11 -4.34
C VAL A 136 21.77 26.55 -4.51
N ARG A 137 20.89 27.52 -4.25
CA ARG A 137 21.28 28.92 -4.01
C ARG A 137 21.33 29.15 -2.50
N SER A 138 22.49 29.59 -2.01
CA SER A 138 22.69 29.85 -0.59
C SER A 138 22.47 31.32 -0.26
N GLN A 139 21.85 31.58 0.89
CA GLN A 139 21.62 32.94 1.40
C GLN A 139 22.92 33.52 1.94
N ALA A 140 23.42 34.61 1.32
CA ALA A 140 24.50 35.40 1.92
C ALA A 140 23.97 36.05 3.20
N VAL A 141 24.59 35.75 4.34
CA VAL A 141 24.23 36.35 5.63
C VAL A 141 24.63 37.83 5.61
N SER A 142 23.65 38.72 5.45
CA SER A 142 23.82 40.12 5.82
C SER A 142 23.79 40.21 7.34
N VAL A 143 24.97 40.34 7.94
CA VAL A 143 25.07 40.78 9.34
C VAL A 143 24.57 42.22 9.38
N ASP A 144 23.38 42.43 9.93
CA ASP A 144 22.89 43.75 10.32
C ASP A 144 23.78 44.26 11.47
N GLU A 145 24.88 44.93 11.13
CA GLU A 145 25.55 45.86 12.04
C GLU A 145 25.08 47.27 11.73
N GLU A 146 24.34 47.83 12.69
CA GLU A 146 23.97 49.25 12.73
C GLU A 146 25.21 50.14 12.51
N ALA A 147 25.18 50.83 11.37
CA ALA A 147 25.71 52.16 11.11
C ALA A 147 26.96 52.61 11.88
N GLY A 148 28.12 52.50 11.22
CA GLY A 148 29.18 53.47 11.48
C GLY A 148 30.56 53.15 10.95
N ARG A 149 30.77 53.15 9.62
CA ARG A 149 31.80 53.95 8.92
C ARG A 149 32.00 53.53 7.47
N VAL A 150 32.16 54.54 6.64
CA VAL A 150 32.44 54.51 5.20
C VAL A 150 33.78 53.82 4.92
N GLY A 151 33.80 52.86 4.00
CA GLY A 151 35.02 52.23 3.49
C GLY A 151 34.76 51.26 2.33
N ILE A 152 34.88 51.78 1.10
CA ILE A 152 35.65 51.21 -0.03
C ILE A 152 35.37 49.73 -0.40
N PHE A 153 34.75 49.55 -1.59
CA PHE A 153 34.77 48.36 -2.46
C PHE A 153 34.72 46.98 -1.78
N ARG A 154 33.54 46.35 -1.76
CA ARG A 154 33.41 44.91 -1.52
C ARG A 154 33.00 44.21 -2.81
N GLU A 155 33.97 43.48 -3.35
CA GLU A 155 33.78 42.34 -4.26
C GLU A 155 32.66 41.42 -3.74
N ALA A 156 31.93 40.77 -4.66
CA ALA A 156 30.93 39.78 -4.33
C ALA A 156 31.55 38.69 -3.44
N GLU A 157 31.24 38.73 -2.15
CA GLU A 157 31.68 37.73 -1.17
C GLU A 157 30.94 36.42 -1.51
N SER A 158 31.66 35.53 -2.18
CA SER A 158 31.30 34.13 -2.33
C SER A 158 31.11 33.50 -0.96
N VAL A 159 30.00 32.78 -0.76
CA VAL A 159 29.75 31.95 0.43
C VAL A 159 30.98 31.11 0.75
N SER A 160 31.41 31.06 2.02
CA SER A 160 32.64 30.37 2.42
C SER A 160 32.57 28.87 2.08
N PHE A 161 33.67 28.30 1.60
CA PHE A 161 33.79 26.87 1.27
C PHE A 161 33.36 25.98 2.47
N GLU A 162 33.64 26.41 3.70
CA GLU A 162 33.22 25.70 4.92
C GLU A 162 31.69 25.70 5.14
N GLU A 163 30.98 26.77 4.75
CA GLU A 163 29.53 26.87 4.87
C GLU A 163 28.82 26.04 3.80
N GLN A 164 29.35 26.02 2.57
CA GLN A 164 28.87 25.14 1.50
C GLN A 164 29.04 23.67 1.87
N GLU A 165 30.16 23.30 2.49
CA GLU A 165 30.42 21.94 2.99
C GLU A 165 29.45 21.55 4.12
N ALA A 166 29.16 22.49 5.04
CA ALA A 166 28.21 22.28 6.13
C ALA A 166 26.76 22.09 5.62
N ILE A 167 26.35 22.87 4.62
CA ILE A 167 25.04 22.76 3.97
C ILE A 167 24.94 21.44 3.20
N ARG A 168 25.98 21.07 2.42
CA ARG A 168 26.08 19.79 1.70
C ARG A 168 25.91 18.60 2.63
N ASN A 169 26.61 18.60 3.77
CA ASN A 169 26.55 17.53 4.76
C ASN A 169 25.16 17.43 5.42
N LYS A 170 24.54 18.56 5.76
CA LYS A 170 23.17 18.58 6.32
C LYS A 170 22.13 18.08 5.33
N LEU A 171 22.19 18.53 4.07
CA LEU A 171 21.28 18.08 3.00
C LEU A 171 21.41 16.57 2.75
N SER A 172 22.65 16.08 2.61
CA SER A 172 22.89 14.64 2.42
C SER A 172 22.35 13.80 3.59
N ALA A 173 22.55 14.24 4.83
CA ALA A 173 22.08 13.53 6.01
C ALA A 173 20.55 13.48 6.13
N ILE A 174 19.85 14.58 5.80
CA ILE A 174 18.39 14.63 5.88
C ILE A 174 17.75 13.79 4.77
N ILE A 175 18.25 13.88 3.54
CA ILE A 175 17.69 13.14 2.40
C ILE A 175 17.86 11.63 2.60
N LYS A 176 19.04 11.19 3.07
CA LYS A 176 19.30 9.77 3.38
C LYS A 176 18.40 9.24 4.49
N ASN A 177 18.22 10.00 5.58
CA ASN A 177 17.40 9.57 6.71
C ASN A 177 15.90 9.60 6.43
N LEU A 178 15.41 10.61 5.69
CA LEU A 178 13.97 10.83 5.52
C LEU A 178 13.37 9.89 4.45
N TYR A 179 14.15 9.56 3.42
CA TYR A 179 13.69 8.71 2.32
C TYR A 179 14.29 7.30 2.30
N GLY A 180 15.17 6.95 3.26
CA GLY A 180 15.74 5.60 3.36
C GLY A 180 16.71 5.24 2.24
N PHE A 181 17.23 6.24 1.53
CA PHE A 181 18.15 6.09 0.41
C PHE A 181 19.57 5.78 0.90
N GLU A 182 19.84 4.54 1.34
CA GLU A 182 21.19 4.16 1.81
C GLU A 182 22.25 4.12 0.69
N HIS A 183 21.84 3.97 -0.57
CA HIS A 183 22.74 3.77 -1.73
C HIS A 183 22.48 4.71 -2.92
N THR A 184 21.67 5.76 -2.76
CA THR A 184 21.39 6.71 -3.86
C THR A 184 22.51 7.73 -4.01
N ALA A 185 22.98 7.95 -5.25
CA ALA A 185 23.94 9.00 -5.56
C ALA A 185 23.25 10.36 -5.47
N ILE A 186 23.66 11.18 -4.48
CA ILE A 186 23.17 12.55 -4.29
C ILE A 186 24.28 13.50 -4.74
N GLU A 187 24.04 14.22 -5.82
CA GLU A 187 24.94 15.23 -6.35
C GLU A 187 24.39 16.62 -6.02
N ILE A 188 25.22 17.45 -5.38
CA ILE A 188 24.82 18.78 -4.91
C ILE A 188 25.77 19.79 -5.54
N GLU A 189 25.21 20.71 -6.33
CA GLU A 189 25.92 21.81 -6.97
C GLU A 189 25.40 23.15 -6.42
N PHE A 190 26.30 24.11 -6.22
CA PHE A 190 25.95 25.45 -5.72
C PHE A 190 26.04 26.46 -6.86
N GLN A 191 25.00 27.29 -7.03
CA GLN A 191 24.99 28.33 -8.06
C GLN A 191 25.98 29.44 -7.68
N GLY A 192 27.14 29.51 -8.37
CA GLY A 192 28.17 30.54 -8.17
C GLY A 192 29.54 30.07 -7.70
N GLY A 193 29.83 28.76 -7.77
CA GLY A 193 31.16 28.16 -7.54
C GLY A 193 31.52 27.18 -8.63
#